data_AF-A0ABD3GR93-F1
#
_entry.id   AF-A0ABD3GR93-F1
#
_cell.length_a   1.000
_cell.length_b   1.000
_cell.length_c   1.000
_cell.angle_alpha   90.00
_cell.angle_beta   90.00
_cell.angle_gamma   90.00
#
_symmetry.space_group_name_H-M   'P 1'
#
loop_
_entity.id
_entity.type
_entity.pdbx_description
1 polymer ?
#
loop_
_entity_poly.entity_id
_entity_poly.type
_entity_poly.pdbx_seq_one_letter_code
_entity_poly.pdbx_strand_id
1 'polypeptide(L)'
;MANFITRNAYSPPSVEKLIRGFPTATTEVVGRPVLWRQKTGRTMTLALGCLKPCTQCFYLSPRGREGSLHVESGFAKPRLSSSSSVSVSDAGRRLVPITRPKKRRSVIASMGTESSNTSYLAVTALVTAVYQLSFFVIAAGLKVDKFTDFAGTTNFVVIAFLTLILQGTYHYRQLVLTTFVILWGLRLGLFLLFRILKWGEDKRFDDRRDDLIRFAVFWFLQGVWVWTVTLPVTVLNGSRKNPDFGLRDYIGWIMWAVGMVIEAVADQSKLNFKSAPENNGRWCDAGLWSWSRHPNYFGEMLLWWGVFVAATPVLSGGQWAVIASPLLLCALLLFVSGIPILESSADKRHRANPEYVRYKKTTSPLIPLPPALYGSLPSWFKKTFLFEFPFYSRRLSAGNQVKSS
;
A
#
# COMPACT_ATOMS: atom_id res chain seq x y z
N MET A 1 -4.67 -18.46 15.58
CA MET A 1 -4.47 -17.33 14.65
C MET A 1 -3.20 -16.51 14.90
N ALA A 2 -2.88 -16.00 16.10
CA ALA A 2 -1.68 -15.12 16.24
C ALA A 2 -0.32 -15.82 15.96
N ASN A 3 -0.09 -17.07 16.41
CA ASN A 3 1.13 -17.83 16.06
C ASN A 3 1.19 -18.30 14.59
N PHE A 4 0.23 -17.89 13.76
CA PHE A 4 -0.11 -18.58 12.51
C PHE A 4 0.39 -17.89 11.24
N ILE A 5 0.93 -16.67 11.35
CA ILE A 5 1.32 -15.87 10.18
C ILE A 5 2.78 -15.38 10.22
N THR A 6 3.44 -15.23 11.38
CA THR A 6 4.88 -14.89 11.41
C THR A 6 5.62 -15.46 12.64
N ARG A 7 6.37 -16.56 12.48
CA ARG A 7 7.66 -16.66 13.18
C ARG A 7 8.70 -16.26 12.16
N ASN A 8 9.44 -15.18 12.36
CA ASN A 8 10.91 -15.22 12.35
C ASN A 8 11.58 -13.84 12.40
N ALA A 9 12.82 -13.89 12.87
CA ALA A 9 13.89 -12.98 12.48
C ALA A 9 15.21 -13.69 12.80
N TYR A 10 15.82 -14.28 11.78
CA TYR A 10 17.15 -14.87 11.87
C TYR A 10 18.20 -13.82 11.50
N SER A 11 19.31 -13.79 12.24
CA SER A 11 20.52 -13.07 11.84
C SER A 11 21.24 -13.88 10.76
N PRO A 12 21.83 -13.27 9.71
CA PRO A 12 22.66 -14.03 8.78
C PRO A 12 23.80 -14.72 9.55
N PRO A 13 24.23 -15.93 9.15
CA PRO A 13 25.41 -16.54 9.72
C PRO A 13 26.63 -15.65 9.38
N SER A 14 27.58 -15.56 10.30
CA SER A 14 28.86 -14.90 10.03
C SER A 14 29.54 -15.55 8.82
N VAL A 15 30.20 -14.72 8.01
CA VAL A 15 30.85 -15.10 6.73
C VAL A 15 31.98 -16.15 6.91
N GLU A 16 32.36 -16.41 8.15
CA GLU A 16 33.44 -17.30 8.59
C GLU A 16 33.23 -18.81 8.33
N LYS A 17 32.05 -19.25 7.87
CA LYS A 17 31.76 -20.67 7.61
C LYS A 17 31.66 -21.08 6.14
N LEU A 18 32.08 -20.23 5.20
CA LEU A 18 32.16 -20.59 3.77
C LEU A 18 33.57 -20.49 3.16
N ILE A 19 34.63 -20.54 3.99
CA ILE A 19 36.03 -20.70 3.53
C ILE A 19 36.72 -21.85 4.29
N ARG A 20 36.26 -23.07 4.05
CA ARG A 20 36.99 -24.31 4.33
C ARG A 20 36.71 -25.30 3.20
N GLY A 21 37.50 -25.23 2.13
CA GLY A 21 37.23 -26.06 0.94
C GLY A 21 38.16 -25.92 -0.27
N PHE A 22 39.19 -25.07 -0.25
CA PHE A 22 40.21 -25.06 -1.31
C PHE A 22 41.60 -24.73 -0.75
N PRO A 23 42.65 -25.49 -1.12
CA PRO A 23 44.03 -25.12 -0.82
C PRO A 23 44.45 -23.99 -1.78
N THR A 24 44.84 -22.85 -1.24
CA THR A 24 45.51 -21.78 -2.01
C THR A 24 46.95 -21.67 -1.55
N ALA A 25 47.87 -21.62 -2.52
CA ALA A 25 49.29 -21.79 -2.29
C ALA A 25 49.89 -20.61 -1.49
N THR A 26 50.84 -20.94 -0.63
CA THR A 26 51.71 -20.00 0.05
C THR A 26 52.50 -19.16 -0.95
N THR A 27 52.36 -17.83 -0.87
CA THR A 27 53.40 -16.90 -1.29
C THR A 27 53.69 -15.96 -0.12
N GLU A 28 54.89 -16.07 0.43
CA GLU A 28 55.35 -15.16 1.47
C GLU A 28 55.62 -13.78 0.85
N VAL A 29 55.10 -12.72 1.47
CA VAL A 29 55.63 -11.36 1.29
C VAL A 29 55.95 -10.80 2.66
N VAL A 30 57.24 -10.72 2.94
CA VAL A 30 57.80 -10.21 4.20
C VAL A 30 57.65 -8.69 4.27
N GLY A 31 57.04 -8.18 5.34
CA GLY A 31 56.93 -6.73 5.60
C GLY A 31 56.54 -6.43 7.04
N ARG A 32 57.50 -5.97 7.86
CA ARG A 32 57.26 -5.60 9.27
C ARG A 32 56.57 -4.23 9.41
N PRO A 33 55.83 -3.98 10.50
CA PRO A 33 55.03 -2.76 10.66
C PRO A 33 55.89 -1.56 11.06
N VAL A 34 55.50 -0.37 10.57
CA VAL A 34 56.04 0.92 11.05
C VAL A 34 54.97 1.62 11.90
N LEU A 35 55.27 1.75 13.19
CA LEU A 35 54.56 2.66 14.09
C LEU A 35 54.94 4.11 13.76
N TRP A 36 53.93 4.98 13.56
CA TRP A 36 54.12 6.41 13.82
C TRP A 36 53.01 6.96 14.71
N ARG A 37 53.45 7.63 15.77
CA ARG A 37 52.63 8.28 16.79
C ARG A 37 53.01 9.75 16.80
N GLN A 38 52.11 10.64 16.41
CA GLN A 38 52.32 12.07 16.65
C GLN A 38 51.06 12.73 17.19
N LYS A 39 51.26 13.45 18.30
CA LYS A 39 50.31 14.40 18.91
C LYS A 39 50.59 15.80 18.35
N THR A 40 49.72 16.74 18.71
CA THR A 40 49.72 18.18 18.35
C THR A 40 49.27 18.42 16.90
N GLY A 41 48.43 19.41 16.58
CA GLY A 41 47.73 20.37 17.45
C GLY A 41 48.09 21.82 17.12
N ARG A 42 47.48 22.38 16.09
CA ARG A 42 47.21 23.82 15.92
C ARG A 42 46.15 24.06 14.85
N THR A 43 45.37 25.10 15.08
CA THR A 43 44.28 25.60 14.23
C THR A 43 44.84 26.31 12.99
N MET A 44 44.28 26.08 11.81
CA MET A 44 44.38 27.07 10.73
C MET A 44 43.14 27.10 9.84
N THR A 45 42.78 28.33 9.49
CA THR A 45 41.49 28.86 9.04
C THR A 45 41.26 28.70 7.53
N LEU A 46 39.98 28.61 7.14
CA LEU A 46 39.39 28.90 5.80
C LEU A 46 39.92 28.19 4.53
N ALA A 47 39.03 27.38 3.94
CA ALA A 47 38.88 27.28 2.49
C ALA A 47 37.39 27.10 2.12
N LEU A 48 36.75 28.15 1.61
CA LEU A 48 35.38 28.12 1.09
C LEU A 48 35.38 27.61 -0.36
N GLY A 49 34.94 26.37 -0.57
CA GLY A 49 34.76 25.80 -1.91
C GLY A 49 33.34 26.03 -2.44
N CYS A 50 33.11 27.14 -3.17
CA CYS A 50 31.83 27.39 -3.82
C CYS A 50 32.00 28.10 -5.18
N LEU A 51 31.92 27.33 -6.28
CA LEU A 51 31.79 27.78 -7.68
C LEU A 51 30.93 26.71 -8.37
N LYS A 52 29.61 26.88 -8.53
CA LYS A 52 28.84 27.68 -9.51
C LYS A 52 28.80 27.11 -10.95
N PRO A 53 27.68 27.30 -11.68
CA PRO A 53 27.32 26.45 -12.82
C PRO A 53 27.83 26.98 -14.17
N CYS A 54 27.91 26.09 -15.16
CA CYS A 54 28.07 26.50 -16.56
C CYS A 54 26.76 27.04 -17.14
N THR A 55 26.83 28.23 -17.71
CA THR A 55 25.86 28.78 -18.66
C THR A 55 26.66 29.51 -19.73
N GLN A 56 26.37 29.28 -21.01
CA GLN A 56 27.03 30.01 -22.09
C GLN A 56 26.01 30.36 -23.19
N CYS A 57 25.86 31.66 -23.45
CA CYS A 57 25.12 32.23 -24.58
C CYS A 57 25.98 32.11 -25.87
N PHE A 58 25.49 32.22 -27.10
CA PHE A 58 24.78 33.34 -27.77
C PHE A 58 23.97 32.81 -29.00
N TYR A 59 23.36 33.55 -29.96
CA TYR A 59 23.44 34.96 -30.38
C TYR A 59 22.07 35.55 -30.81
N LEU A 60 22.04 36.87 -31.03
CA LEU A 60 20.98 37.79 -31.47
C LEU A 60 20.50 37.55 -32.94
N SER A 61 19.32 38.00 -33.42
CA SER A 61 18.95 39.42 -33.69
C SER A 61 17.44 39.63 -34.03
N PRO A 62 16.87 40.87 -34.07
CA PRO A 62 15.42 41.13 -33.95
C PRO A 62 14.71 41.85 -35.13
N ARG A 63 13.35 41.98 -35.05
CA ARG A 63 12.40 43.03 -35.56
C ARG A 63 10.97 42.43 -35.63
N GLY A 64 9.85 43.10 -35.33
CA GLY A 64 9.57 44.38 -34.66
C GLY A 64 8.09 44.83 -34.85
N ARG A 65 7.51 45.52 -33.83
CA ARG A 65 6.32 46.44 -33.85
C ARG A 65 4.93 45.87 -34.23
N GLU A 66 3.94 45.90 -33.34
CA GLU A 66 3.03 47.00 -32.88
C GLU A 66 1.82 47.23 -33.81
N GLY A 67 0.62 47.39 -33.22
CA GLY A 67 -0.62 47.66 -33.96
C GLY A 67 -1.91 47.39 -33.17
N SER A 68 -2.22 48.21 -32.18
CA SER A 68 -3.57 48.25 -31.57
C SER A 68 -4.48 49.18 -32.38
N LEU A 69 -5.76 48.83 -32.55
CA LEU A 69 -6.82 49.75 -32.96
C LEU A 69 -8.20 49.28 -32.47
N HIS A 70 -9.14 50.21 -32.38
CA HIS A 70 -10.29 50.19 -31.49
C HIS A 70 -11.49 50.85 -32.21
N VAL A 71 -12.73 50.37 -32.01
CA VAL A 71 -14.00 51.05 -32.41
C VAL A 71 -14.20 51.04 -33.97
N GLU A 72 -15.39 51.02 -34.61
CA GLU A 72 -16.77 51.42 -34.25
C GLU A 72 -17.89 50.56 -34.89
N SER A 73 -19.15 51.00 -34.70
CA SER A 73 -20.44 50.41 -35.05
C SER A 73 -20.82 50.29 -36.53
N GLY A 74 -21.81 49.45 -36.84
CA GLY A 74 -22.52 49.44 -38.14
C GLY A 74 -23.93 48.81 -38.09
N PHE A 75 -24.95 49.65 -38.29
CA PHE A 75 -26.39 49.32 -38.41
C PHE A 75 -26.74 48.23 -39.47
N ALA A 76 -27.79 47.42 -39.21
CA ALA A 76 -28.98 47.33 -40.08
C ALA A 76 -30.08 46.39 -39.52
N LYS A 77 -31.34 46.87 -39.53
CA LYS A 77 -32.58 46.06 -39.50
C LYS A 77 -33.34 46.31 -40.82
N PRO A 78 -34.17 45.36 -41.26
CA PRO A 78 -35.62 45.63 -41.34
C PRO A 78 -36.44 44.42 -40.78
N ARG A 79 -37.56 44.51 -40.04
CA ARG A 79 -38.92 45.07 -40.35
C ARG A 79 -39.44 44.56 -41.71
N LEU A 80 -40.68 44.05 -41.86
CA LEU A 80 -41.96 44.46 -41.27
C LEU A 80 -43.04 43.35 -41.43
N SER A 81 -44.16 43.49 -40.70
CA SER A 81 -45.55 43.05 -41.05
C SER A 81 -45.87 41.55 -41.28
N SER A 82 -47.08 41.03 -40.98
CA SER A 82 -48.27 41.56 -40.28
C SER A 82 -49.26 40.42 -39.97
N SER A 83 -50.22 40.66 -39.05
CA SER A 83 -51.61 40.14 -39.01
C SER A 83 -51.90 38.68 -39.44
N SER A 84 -52.67 37.88 -38.68
CA SER A 84 -54.08 38.18 -38.34
C SER A 84 -54.64 37.25 -37.26
N SER A 85 -55.69 37.71 -36.57
CA SER A 85 -56.53 36.95 -35.64
C SER A 85 -57.57 36.07 -36.35
N VAL A 86 -57.83 34.86 -35.84
CA VAL A 86 -59.16 34.21 -35.94
C VAL A 86 -59.46 33.48 -34.63
N SER A 87 -60.66 33.69 -34.10
CA SER A 87 -61.23 32.97 -32.96
C SER A 87 -62.27 31.97 -33.47
N VAL A 88 -62.23 30.72 -33.01
CA VAL A 88 -63.37 29.79 -33.13
C VAL A 88 -63.49 29.00 -31.82
N SER A 89 -64.68 29.05 -31.22
CA SER A 89 -65.09 28.18 -30.12
C SER A 89 -65.79 26.95 -30.69
N ASP A 90 -65.46 25.75 -30.21
CA ASP A 90 -66.46 24.67 -30.17
C ASP A 90 -66.16 23.65 -29.05
N ALA A 91 -67.17 22.87 -28.70
CA ALA A 91 -67.29 22.17 -27.42
C ALA A 91 -66.77 20.72 -27.41
N GLY A 92 -66.46 20.24 -26.20
CA GLY A 92 -66.82 18.88 -25.80
C GLY A 92 -65.92 17.73 -26.24
N ARG A 93 -64.83 17.48 -25.49
CA ARG A 93 -64.57 16.12 -24.99
C ARG A 93 -63.68 16.09 -23.74
N ARG A 94 -64.17 15.39 -22.72
CA ARG A 94 -63.50 15.21 -21.42
C ARG A 94 -62.42 14.13 -21.55
N LEU A 95 -61.15 14.51 -21.59
CA LEU A 95 -60.02 13.58 -21.52
C LEU A 95 -59.35 13.64 -20.14
N VAL A 96 -59.54 12.57 -19.35
CA VAL A 96 -58.82 12.37 -18.09
C VAL A 96 -57.38 11.96 -18.41
N PRO A 97 -56.35 12.67 -17.91
CA PRO A 97 -54.96 12.26 -18.13
C PRO A 97 -54.65 10.99 -17.33
N ILE A 98 -54.50 9.86 -18.02
CA ILE A 98 -54.05 8.61 -17.41
C ILE A 98 -52.57 8.75 -17.03
N THR A 99 -52.30 9.16 -15.80
CA THR A 99 -50.95 9.18 -15.23
C THR A 99 -50.42 7.77 -15.06
N ARG A 100 -49.62 7.28 -16.03
CA ARG A 100 -48.93 5.99 -15.92
C ARG A 100 -48.04 5.98 -14.67
N PRO A 101 -48.16 4.99 -13.76
CA PRO A 101 -47.35 4.96 -12.55
C PRO A 101 -45.88 4.63 -12.88
N LYS A 102 -44.97 5.61 -12.73
CA LYS A 102 -43.52 5.45 -12.92
C LYS A 102 -42.85 4.42 -11.98
N LYS A 103 -43.60 3.80 -11.05
CA LYS A 103 -43.06 3.04 -9.90
C LYS A 103 -42.64 1.59 -10.17
N ARG A 104 -42.99 0.98 -11.31
CA ARG A 104 -42.60 -0.42 -11.64
C ARG A 104 -41.26 -0.59 -12.37
N ARG A 105 -40.71 0.45 -13.02
CA ARG A 105 -39.43 0.34 -13.76
C ARG A 105 -38.19 0.32 -12.87
N SER A 106 -38.23 0.93 -11.68
CA SER A 106 -37.06 0.96 -10.78
C SER A 106 -36.77 -0.39 -10.11
N VAL A 107 -37.81 -1.14 -9.72
CA VAL A 107 -37.67 -2.43 -9.01
C VAL A 107 -37.04 -3.50 -9.90
N ILE A 108 -37.47 -3.58 -11.17
CA ILE A 108 -36.91 -4.55 -12.13
C ILE A 108 -35.46 -4.19 -12.48
N ALA A 109 -35.14 -2.90 -12.57
CA ALA A 109 -33.77 -2.45 -12.79
C ALA A 109 -32.84 -2.78 -11.60
N SER A 110 -33.31 -2.65 -10.35
CA SER A 110 -32.50 -3.01 -9.18
C SER A 110 -32.23 -4.52 -9.12
N MET A 111 -33.25 -5.36 -9.37
CA MET A 111 -33.08 -6.83 -9.41
C MET A 111 -32.07 -7.28 -10.47
N GLY A 112 -32.06 -6.65 -11.66
CA GLY A 112 -31.07 -6.96 -12.72
C GLY A 112 -29.63 -6.52 -12.38
N THR A 113 -29.47 -5.47 -11.57
CA THR A 113 -28.14 -5.06 -11.08
C THR A 113 -27.65 -5.91 -9.90
N GLU A 114 -28.54 -6.43 -9.05
CA GLU A 114 -28.11 -7.27 -7.92
C GLU A 114 -27.71 -8.69 -8.35
N SER A 115 -28.39 -9.28 -9.35
CA SER A 115 -28.03 -10.61 -9.87
C SER A 115 -26.61 -10.63 -10.46
N SER A 116 -26.28 -9.66 -11.32
CA SER A 116 -24.95 -9.54 -11.94
C SER A 116 -23.81 -9.33 -10.93
N ASN A 117 -23.99 -8.46 -9.93
CA ASN A 117 -22.98 -8.27 -8.88
C ASN A 117 -22.77 -9.54 -8.02
N THR A 118 -23.84 -10.27 -7.74
CA THR A 118 -23.77 -11.55 -7.00
C THR A 118 -22.97 -12.59 -7.79
N SER A 119 -23.13 -12.64 -9.11
CA SER A 119 -22.31 -13.49 -9.99
C SER A 119 -20.83 -13.15 -9.93
N TYR A 120 -20.43 -11.87 -9.95
CA TYR A 120 -19.02 -11.48 -9.87
C TYR A 120 -18.36 -11.84 -8.53
N LEU A 121 -19.08 -11.66 -7.42
CA LEU A 121 -18.59 -12.04 -6.09
C LEU A 121 -18.39 -13.56 -5.98
N ALA A 122 -19.31 -14.35 -6.52
CA ALA A 122 -19.18 -15.82 -6.56
C ALA A 122 -18.03 -16.28 -7.47
N VAL A 123 -17.89 -15.71 -8.67
CA VAL A 123 -16.80 -16.04 -9.61
C VAL A 123 -15.44 -15.69 -9.00
N THR A 124 -15.27 -14.51 -8.42
CA THR A 124 -14.01 -14.12 -7.78
C THR A 124 -13.68 -14.95 -6.54
N ALA A 125 -14.68 -15.36 -5.76
CA ALA A 125 -14.49 -16.28 -4.63
C ALA A 125 -14.03 -17.67 -5.11
N LEU A 126 -14.66 -18.22 -6.15
CA LEU A 126 -14.31 -19.50 -6.75
C LEU A 126 -12.89 -19.48 -7.36
N VAL A 127 -12.57 -18.44 -8.14
CA VAL A 127 -11.22 -18.25 -8.71
C VAL A 127 -10.18 -18.13 -7.60
N THR A 128 -10.46 -17.36 -6.54
CA THR A 128 -9.56 -17.26 -5.39
C THR A 128 -9.37 -18.61 -4.72
N ALA A 129 -10.45 -19.37 -4.48
CA ALA A 129 -10.39 -20.67 -3.81
C ALA A 129 -9.60 -21.71 -4.63
N VAL A 130 -9.87 -21.81 -5.94
CA VAL A 130 -9.13 -22.70 -6.85
C VAL A 130 -7.65 -22.33 -6.93
N TYR A 131 -7.34 -21.03 -7.00
CA TYR A 131 -5.96 -20.54 -7.06
C TYR A 131 -5.19 -20.82 -5.77
N GLN A 132 -5.78 -20.57 -4.60
CA GLN A 132 -5.12 -20.85 -3.31
C GLN A 132 -4.99 -22.36 -3.09
N LEU A 133 -5.96 -23.17 -3.54
CA LEU A 133 -5.90 -24.63 -3.45
C LEU A 133 -4.82 -25.22 -4.37
N SER A 134 -4.68 -24.74 -5.61
CA SER A 134 -3.64 -25.23 -6.52
C SER A 134 -2.24 -24.90 -6.01
N PHE A 135 -2.02 -23.68 -5.52
CA PHE A 135 -0.75 -23.31 -4.89
C PHE A 135 -0.51 -24.05 -3.57
N PHE A 136 -1.53 -24.33 -2.76
CA PHE A 136 -1.40 -25.20 -1.58
C PHE A 136 -0.94 -26.61 -1.95
N VAL A 137 -1.55 -27.24 -2.96
CA VAL A 137 -1.17 -28.59 -3.42
C VAL A 137 0.27 -28.62 -3.92
N ILE A 138 0.68 -27.63 -4.72
CA ILE A 138 2.06 -27.50 -5.21
C ILE A 138 3.04 -27.30 -4.03
N ALA A 139 2.73 -26.38 -3.11
CA ALA A 139 3.57 -26.05 -1.97
C ALA A 139 3.71 -27.21 -0.98
N ALA A 140 2.63 -27.95 -0.72
CA ALA A 140 2.61 -29.13 0.14
C ALA A 140 3.38 -30.30 -0.51
N GLY A 141 3.13 -30.58 -1.79
CA GLY A 141 3.78 -31.67 -2.52
C GLY A 141 5.29 -31.47 -2.69
N LEU A 142 5.73 -30.25 -2.99
CA LEU A 142 7.15 -29.90 -3.15
C LEU A 142 7.84 -29.49 -1.84
N LYS A 143 7.10 -29.43 -0.71
CA LYS A 143 7.56 -28.88 0.60
C LYS A 143 8.24 -27.50 0.49
N VAL A 144 7.74 -26.64 -0.41
CA VAL A 144 8.24 -25.27 -0.63
C VAL A 144 7.25 -24.23 -0.12
N ASP A 145 7.76 -23.24 0.60
CA ASP A 145 7.03 -22.10 1.17
C ASP A 145 7.31 -20.77 0.46
N LYS A 146 8.41 -20.71 -0.28
CA LYS A 146 8.93 -19.54 -1.03
C LYS A 146 7.91 -18.88 -1.96
N PHE A 147 6.87 -19.61 -2.36
CA PHE A 147 5.79 -19.12 -3.23
C PHE A 147 4.55 -18.60 -2.50
N THR A 148 4.48 -18.69 -1.18
CA THR A 148 3.29 -18.26 -0.39
C THR A 148 2.98 -16.77 -0.58
N ASP A 149 3.94 -15.90 -0.25
CA ASP A 149 3.85 -14.45 -0.44
C ASP A 149 3.61 -14.06 -1.91
N PHE A 150 4.26 -14.77 -2.85
CA PHE A 150 4.06 -14.58 -4.29
C PHE A 150 2.60 -14.88 -4.69
N ALA A 151 2.08 -16.06 -4.35
CA ALA A 151 0.73 -16.51 -4.66
C ALA A 151 -0.36 -15.59 -4.06
N GLY A 152 -0.12 -15.03 -2.86
CA GLY A 152 -0.99 -13.98 -2.31
C GLY A 152 -1.05 -12.76 -3.23
N THR A 153 0.10 -12.16 -3.53
CA THR A 153 0.19 -10.92 -4.33
C THR A 153 -0.26 -11.08 -5.78
N THR A 154 0.03 -12.20 -6.45
CA THR A 154 -0.42 -12.46 -7.82
C THR A 154 -1.92 -12.71 -7.91
N ASN A 155 -2.55 -13.25 -6.86
CA ASN A 155 -4.00 -13.45 -6.83
C ASN A 155 -4.75 -12.10 -6.81
N PHE A 156 -4.24 -11.09 -6.10
CA PHE A 156 -4.75 -9.71 -6.22
C PHE A 156 -4.73 -9.19 -7.67
N VAL A 157 -3.61 -9.40 -8.39
CA VAL A 157 -3.44 -9.01 -9.79
C VAL A 157 -4.45 -9.74 -10.69
N VAL A 158 -4.59 -11.06 -10.51
CA VAL A 158 -5.53 -11.91 -11.27
C VAL A 158 -6.97 -11.45 -11.07
N ILE A 159 -7.43 -11.22 -9.83
CA ILE A 159 -8.81 -10.79 -9.56
C ILE A 159 -9.09 -9.40 -10.12
N ALA A 160 -8.17 -8.45 -9.99
CA ALA A 160 -8.33 -7.10 -10.53
C ALA A 160 -8.42 -7.12 -12.07
N PHE A 161 -7.55 -7.86 -12.75
CA PHE A 161 -7.55 -7.97 -14.22
C PHE A 161 -8.74 -8.76 -14.77
N LEU A 162 -9.07 -9.90 -14.15
CA LEU A 162 -10.18 -10.76 -14.56
C LEU A 162 -11.52 -10.02 -14.47
N THR A 163 -11.78 -9.32 -13.36
CA THR A 163 -13.04 -8.59 -13.16
C THR A 163 -13.23 -7.46 -14.17
N LEU A 164 -12.15 -6.78 -14.57
CA LEU A 164 -12.18 -5.75 -15.59
C LEU A 164 -12.57 -6.32 -16.97
N ILE A 165 -12.01 -7.47 -17.35
CA ILE A 165 -12.29 -8.11 -18.65
C ILE A 165 -13.71 -8.69 -18.70
N LEU A 166 -14.14 -9.41 -17.66
CA LEU A 166 -15.43 -10.12 -17.67
C LEU A 166 -16.64 -9.20 -17.87
N GLN A 167 -16.57 -7.95 -17.41
CA GLN A 167 -17.65 -6.98 -17.59
C GLN A 167 -17.73 -6.40 -19.02
N GLY A 168 -16.60 -6.27 -19.70
CA GLY A 168 -16.49 -5.62 -21.01
C GLY A 168 -16.79 -4.12 -21.01
N THR A 169 -16.76 -3.44 -19.85
CA THR A 169 -16.84 -1.98 -19.75
C THR A 169 -15.54 -1.42 -19.18
N TYR A 170 -15.03 -0.35 -19.80
CA TYR A 170 -13.71 0.20 -19.48
C TYR A 170 -13.82 1.68 -19.08
N HIS A 171 -14.59 1.97 -18.02
CA HIS A 171 -14.68 3.32 -17.48
C HIS A 171 -13.36 3.72 -16.84
N TYR A 172 -12.96 4.99 -16.94
CA TYR A 172 -11.66 5.46 -16.44
C TYR A 172 -11.41 5.10 -14.97
N ARG A 173 -12.45 5.19 -14.12
CA ARG A 173 -12.40 4.78 -12.71
C ARG A 173 -12.04 3.29 -12.53
N GLN A 174 -12.59 2.41 -13.37
CA GLN A 174 -12.29 0.97 -13.38
C GLN A 174 -10.83 0.72 -13.81
N LEU A 175 -10.38 1.41 -14.86
CA LEU A 175 -9.00 1.32 -15.34
C LEU A 175 -8.00 1.77 -14.26
N VAL A 176 -8.17 2.96 -13.69
CA VAL A 176 -7.27 3.51 -12.67
C VAL A 176 -7.19 2.60 -11.44
N LEU A 177 -8.32 2.16 -10.87
CA LEU A 177 -8.30 1.33 -9.66
C LEU A 177 -7.81 -0.11 -9.94
N THR A 178 -8.04 -0.64 -11.15
CA THR A 178 -7.44 -1.92 -11.57
C THR A 178 -5.91 -1.77 -11.69
N THR A 179 -5.43 -0.71 -12.36
CA THR A 179 -4.00 -0.40 -12.45
C THR A 179 -3.37 -0.21 -11.08
N PHE A 180 -4.04 0.45 -10.13
CA PHE A 180 -3.55 0.59 -8.75
C PHE A 180 -3.32 -0.74 -8.04
N VAL A 181 -4.29 -1.67 -8.11
CA VAL A 181 -4.14 -3.01 -7.50
C VAL A 181 -3.06 -3.82 -8.22
N ILE A 182 -2.95 -3.70 -9.55
CA ILE A 182 -1.89 -4.37 -10.33
C ILE A 182 -0.50 -3.83 -9.99
N LEU A 183 -0.31 -2.50 -9.95
CA LEU A 183 0.97 -1.87 -9.62
C LEU A 183 1.42 -2.20 -8.19
N TRP A 184 0.50 -2.16 -7.22
CA TRP A 184 0.79 -2.57 -5.85
C TRP A 184 1.15 -4.06 -5.76
N GLY A 185 0.32 -4.93 -6.33
CA GLY A 185 0.52 -6.38 -6.29
C GLY A 185 1.82 -6.82 -6.97
N LEU A 186 2.15 -6.24 -8.13
CA LEU A 186 3.42 -6.51 -8.81
C LEU A 186 4.61 -5.97 -8.00
N ARG A 187 4.56 -4.74 -7.47
CA ARG A 187 5.68 -4.19 -6.67
C ARG A 187 5.93 -5.04 -5.43
N LEU A 188 4.89 -5.36 -4.68
CA LEU A 188 4.99 -6.14 -3.45
C LEU A 188 5.44 -7.57 -3.76
N GLY A 189 4.84 -8.24 -4.75
CA GLY A 189 5.20 -9.60 -5.16
C GLY A 189 6.65 -9.71 -5.64
N LEU A 190 7.11 -8.79 -6.50
CA LEU A 190 8.50 -8.75 -6.98
C LEU A 190 9.49 -8.43 -5.85
N PHE A 191 9.16 -7.52 -4.93
CA PHE A 191 10.01 -7.21 -3.78
C PHE A 191 10.14 -8.41 -2.83
N LEU A 192 9.05 -9.10 -2.54
CA LEU A 192 9.05 -10.29 -1.68
C LEU A 192 9.77 -11.47 -2.34
N LEU A 193 9.60 -11.67 -3.65
CA LEU A 193 10.34 -12.66 -4.44
C LEU A 193 11.85 -12.38 -4.43
N PHE A 194 12.27 -11.15 -4.76
CA PHE A 194 13.68 -10.72 -4.69
C PHE A 194 14.28 -10.95 -3.31
N ARG A 195 13.53 -10.61 -2.25
CA ARG A 195 13.93 -10.82 -0.86
C ARG A 195 14.20 -12.29 -0.54
N ILE A 196 13.33 -13.19 -0.98
CA ILE A 196 13.45 -14.64 -0.76
C ILE A 196 14.63 -15.22 -1.56
N LEU A 197 14.82 -14.77 -2.81
CA LEU A 197 15.95 -15.19 -3.64
C LEU A 197 17.30 -14.73 -3.06
N LYS A 198 17.38 -13.51 -2.50
CA LYS A 198 18.61 -12.94 -1.93
C LYS A 198 18.98 -13.50 -0.54
N TRP A 199 18.00 -13.79 0.31
CA TRP A 199 18.24 -14.27 1.69
C TRP A 199 17.96 -15.76 1.92
N GLY A 200 17.57 -16.50 0.88
CA GLY A 200 17.64 -17.96 0.79
C GLY A 200 16.51 -18.74 1.47
N GLU A 201 15.96 -18.25 2.58
CA GLU A 201 15.06 -19.02 3.46
C GLU A 201 14.04 -18.14 4.20
N ASP A 202 12.76 -18.53 4.17
CA ASP A 202 11.72 -17.96 5.03
C ASP A 202 11.33 -18.97 6.13
N LYS A 203 12.06 -18.91 7.24
CA LYS A 203 11.92 -19.81 8.39
C LYS A 203 10.52 -19.84 9.04
N ARG A 204 9.56 -19.04 8.55
CA ARG A 204 8.15 -18.97 8.99
C ARG A 204 7.39 -20.28 8.87
N PHE A 205 7.83 -21.18 8.00
CA PHE A 205 7.15 -22.44 7.76
C PHE A 205 7.92 -23.67 8.22
N ASP A 206 9.18 -23.55 8.69
CA ASP A 206 10.00 -24.67 9.16
C ASP A 206 9.24 -25.56 10.16
N ASP A 207 8.66 -24.96 11.21
CA ASP A 207 7.84 -25.64 12.23
C ASP A 207 6.47 -26.16 11.72
N ARG A 208 6.09 -25.93 10.46
CA ARG A 208 4.69 -26.03 9.98
C ARG A 208 4.48 -26.66 8.61
N ARG A 209 5.51 -26.97 7.82
CA ARG A 209 5.35 -27.73 6.57
C ARG A 209 4.88 -29.18 6.84
N ASP A 210 5.16 -29.71 8.03
CA ASP A 210 4.79 -31.08 8.40
C ASP A 210 3.38 -31.20 9.02
N ASP A 211 2.74 -30.08 9.40
CA ASP A 211 1.32 -30.06 9.83
C ASP A 211 0.43 -29.56 8.67
N LEU A 212 -0.02 -30.51 7.85
CA LEU A 212 -0.80 -30.25 6.65
C LEU A 212 -2.10 -29.47 6.94
N ILE A 213 -2.74 -29.67 8.10
CA ILE A 213 -3.97 -28.98 8.49
C ILE A 213 -3.66 -27.51 8.81
N ARG A 214 -2.60 -27.24 9.59
CA ARG A 214 -2.14 -25.87 9.85
C ARG A 214 -1.63 -25.18 8.59
N PHE A 215 -1.12 -25.91 7.61
CA PHE A 215 -0.76 -25.32 6.32
C PHE A 215 -2.01 -25.00 5.49
N ALA A 216 -2.98 -25.93 5.36
CA ALA A 216 -4.23 -25.70 4.65
C ALA A 216 -5.02 -24.49 5.17
N VAL A 217 -5.13 -24.35 6.51
CA VAL A 217 -5.82 -23.21 7.12
C VAL A 217 -5.07 -21.88 6.87
N PHE A 218 -3.75 -21.89 6.62
CA PHE A 218 -3.01 -20.69 6.20
C PHE A 218 -3.40 -20.26 4.79
N TRP A 219 -3.44 -21.19 3.84
CA TRP A 219 -3.88 -20.93 2.47
C TRP A 219 -5.34 -20.48 2.40
N PHE A 220 -6.23 -21.07 3.20
CA PHE A 220 -7.61 -20.63 3.34
C PHE A 220 -7.72 -19.18 3.85
N LEU A 221 -7.04 -18.84 4.95
CA LEU A 221 -7.08 -17.48 5.51
C LEU A 221 -6.42 -16.46 4.57
N GLN A 222 -5.38 -16.84 3.83
CA GLN A 222 -4.81 -16.02 2.76
C GLN A 222 -5.84 -15.77 1.65
N GLY A 223 -6.59 -16.79 1.22
CA GLY A 223 -7.68 -16.65 0.26
C GLY A 223 -8.78 -15.69 0.73
N VAL A 224 -9.26 -15.85 1.96
CA VAL A 224 -10.26 -14.94 2.56
C VAL A 224 -9.74 -13.51 2.61
N TRP A 225 -8.46 -13.30 2.96
CA TRP A 225 -7.83 -11.98 2.94
C TRP A 225 -7.78 -11.37 1.53
N VAL A 226 -7.23 -12.07 0.54
CA VAL A 226 -7.16 -11.59 -0.86
C VAL A 226 -8.55 -11.24 -1.40
N TRP A 227 -9.53 -12.14 -1.22
CA TRP A 227 -10.88 -11.93 -1.73
C TRP A 227 -11.57 -10.75 -1.03
N THR A 228 -11.46 -10.64 0.30
CA THR A 228 -12.10 -9.54 1.04
C THR A 228 -11.45 -8.20 0.72
N VAL A 229 -10.11 -8.14 0.58
CA VAL A 229 -9.42 -6.88 0.31
C VAL A 229 -9.61 -6.42 -1.15
N THR A 230 -9.78 -7.32 -2.11
CA THR A 230 -10.14 -6.99 -3.51
C THR A 230 -11.59 -6.53 -3.72
N LEU A 231 -12.48 -6.67 -2.74
CA LEU A 231 -13.91 -6.33 -2.89
C LEU A 231 -14.22 -4.96 -3.54
N PRO A 232 -13.53 -3.84 -3.21
CA PRO A 232 -13.84 -2.55 -3.81
C PRO A 232 -13.57 -2.49 -5.32
N VAL A 233 -12.48 -3.12 -5.79
CA VAL A 233 -12.18 -3.19 -7.23
C VAL A 233 -13.09 -4.19 -7.94
N THR A 234 -13.42 -5.32 -7.30
CA THR A 234 -14.38 -6.31 -7.83
C THR A 234 -15.76 -5.72 -8.06
N VAL A 235 -16.32 -4.99 -7.08
CA VAL A 235 -17.64 -4.35 -7.19
C VAL A 235 -17.62 -3.15 -8.15
N LEU A 236 -16.52 -2.41 -8.22
CA LEU A 236 -16.33 -1.34 -9.20
C LEU A 236 -16.31 -1.88 -10.64
N ASN A 237 -15.54 -2.94 -10.89
CA ASN A 237 -15.45 -3.57 -12.21
C ASN A 237 -16.77 -4.26 -12.60
N GLY A 238 -17.50 -4.85 -11.65
CA GLY A 238 -18.86 -5.37 -11.86
C GLY A 238 -19.94 -4.31 -12.08
N SER A 239 -19.66 -3.03 -11.83
CA SER A 239 -20.61 -1.92 -12.04
C SER A 239 -20.64 -1.45 -13.50
N ARG A 240 -21.83 -1.06 -13.98
CA ARG A 240 -21.99 -0.32 -15.26
C ARG A 240 -22.14 1.19 -15.06
N LYS A 241 -22.21 1.65 -13.80
CA LYS A 241 -22.39 3.07 -13.48
C LYS A 241 -21.09 3.83 -13.75
N ASN A 242 -21.20 4.96 -14.47
CA ASN A 242 -20.10 5.90 -14.65
C ASN A 242 -20.54 7.31 -14.26
N PRO A 243 -20.66 7.61 -12.94
CA PRO A 243 -20.84 8.99 -12.49
C PRO A 243 -19.57 9.79 -12.77
N ASP A 244 -19.73 11.09 -13.02
CA ASP A 244 -18.64 12.05 -13.21
C ASP A 244 -17.63 12.00 -12.05
N PHE A 245 -16.41 12.46 -12.30
CA PHE A 245 -15.38 12.49 -11.26
C PHE A 245 -15.70 13.55 -10.21
N GLY A 246 -15.70 13.14 -8.95
CA GLY A 246 -15.90 14.01 -7.81
C GLY A 246 -14.70 14.03 -6.87
N LEU A 247 -14.80 14.83 -5.81
CA LEU A 247 -13.78 14.93 -4.77
C LEU A 247 -13.32 13.57 -4.21
N ARG A 248 -14.22 12.58 -4.15
CA ARG A 248 -13.93 11.22 -3.64
C ARG A 248 -12.94 10.45 -4.52
N ASP A 249 -12.99 10.64 -5.84
CA ASP A 249 -12.05 10.03 -6.78
C ASP A 249 -10.64 10.54 -6.52
N TYR A 250 -10.46 11.86 -6.54
CA TYR A 250 -9.18 12.51 -6.30
C TYR A 250 -8.60 12.22 -4.91
N ILE A 251 -9.42 12.24 -3.85
CA ILE A 251 -8.98 11.86 -2.50
C ILE A 251 -8.47 10.41 -2.50
N GLY A 252 -9.23 9.47 -3.06
CA GLY A 252 -8.83 8.06 -3.09
C GLY A 252 -7.56 7.81 -3.91
N TRP A 253 -7.38 8.53 -5.03
CA TRP A 253 -6.18 8.46 -5.86
C TRP A 253 -4.94 9.06 -5.17
N ILE A 254 -5.09 10.19 -4.48
CA ILE A 254 -4.01 10.81 -3.70
C ILE A 254 -3.61 9.90 -2.53
N MET A 255 -4.59 9.33 -1.80
CA MET A 255 -4.34 8.35 -0.74
C MET A 255 -3.59 7.12 -1.27
N TRP A 256 -3.98 6.58 -2.43
CA TRP A 256 -3.25 5.47 -3.05
C TRP A 256 -1.82 5.82 -3.42
N ALA A 257 -1.61 6.96 -4.10
CA ALA A 257 -0.27 7.39 -4.51
C ALA A 257 0.66 7.64 -3.32
N VAL A 258 0.17 8.35 -2.28
CA VAL A 258 0.94 8.63 -1.06
C VAL A 258 1.24 7.34 -0.30
N GLY A 259 0.26 6.44 -0.15
CA GLY A 259 0.46 5.16 0.51
C GLY A 259 1.49 4.27 -0.20
N MET A 260 1.39 4.17 -1.53
CA MET A 260 2.31 3.43 -2.38
C MET A 260 3.76 3.95 -2.29
N VAL A 261 3.94 5.27 -2.25
CA VAL A 261 5.26 5.91 -2.08
C VAL A 261 5.82 5.65 -0.68
N ILE A 262 5.02 5.85 0.38
CA ILE A 262 5.45 5.61 1.77
C ILE A 262 5.90 4.15 1.94
N GLU A 263 5.12 3.20 1.44
CA GLU A 263 5.43 1.78 1.55
C GLU A 263 6.69 1.41 0.76
N ALA A 264 6.82 1.88 -0.50
CA ALA A 264 8.00 1.61 -1.32
C ALA A 264 9.30 2.21 -0.72
N VAL A 265 9.25 3.45 -0.24
CA VAL A 265 10.40 4.12 0.40
C VAL A 265 10.76 3.43 1.72
N ALA A 266 9.76 3.01 2.51
CA ALA A 266 9.99 2.26 3.74
C ALA A 266 10.69 0.92 3.48
N ASP A 267 10.17 0.13 2.54
CA ASP A 267 10.73 -1.18 2.19
C ASP A 267 12.15 -1.07 1.63
N GLN A 268 12.41 -0.11 0.73
CA GLN A 268 13.76 0.14 0.19
C GLN A 268 14.73 0.61 1.28
N SER A 269 14.30 1.51 2.17
CA SER A 269 15.13 1.96 3.30
C SER A 269 15.53 0.79 4.20
N LYS A 270 14.59 -0.11 4.49
CA LYS A 270 14.82 -1.31 5.29
C LYS A 270 15.76 -2.31 4.61
N LEU A 271 15.62 -2.48 3.30
CA LEU A 271 16.45 -3.39 2.51
C LEU A 271 17.90 -2.88 2.42
N ASN A 272 18.08 -1.56 2.24
CA ASN A 272 19.39 -0.92 2.26
C ASN A 272 20.03 -1.05 3.65
N PHE A 273 19.31 -0.68 4.72
CA PHE A 273 19.77 -0.81 6.10
C PHE A 273 20.24 -2.24 6.42
N LYS A 274 19.45 -3.26 6.05
CA LYS A 274 19.79 -4.68 6.28
C LYS A 274 20.88 -5.25 5.37
N SER A 275 21.20 -4.60 4.26
CA SER A 275 22.27 -5.06 3.36
C SER A 275 23.66 -4.58 3.80
N ALA A 276 23.72 -3.62 4.74
CA ALA A 276 24.95 -3.03 5.26
C ALA A 276 25.50 -3.86 6.45
N PRO A 277 26.72 -4.42 6.40
CA PRO A 277 27.27 -5.31 7.42
C PRO A 277 27.32 -4.71 8.85
N GLU A 278 27.52 -3.40 8.96
CA GLU A 278 27.57 -2.63 10.20
C GLU A 278 26.22 -2.57 10.95
N ASN A 279 25.12 -2.92 10.26
CA ASN A 279 23.78 -2.95 10.83
C ASN A 279 23.33 -4.36 11.24
N ASN A 280 24.21 -5.37 11.13
CA ASN A 280 23.91 -6.73 11.55
C ASN A 280 23.51 -6.77 13.04
N GLY A 281 22.35 -7.37 13.33
CA GLY A 281 21.81 -7.45 14.68
C GLY A 281 21.17 -6.17 15.23
N ARG A 282 21.11 -5.07 14.47
CA ARG A 282 20.38 -3.84 14.85
C ARG A 282 18.92 -3.87 14.38
N TRP A 283 18.06 -3.06 15.00
CA TRP A 283 16.75 -2.72 14.45
C TRP A 283 16.92 -1.61 13.41
N CYS A 284 16.05 -1.55 12.41
CA CYS A 284 16.06 -0.46 11.43
C CYS A 284 15.41 0.79 12.03
N ASP A 285 16.17 1.87 12.10
CA ASP A 285 15.77 3.21 12.53
C ASP A 285 16.07 4.28 11.46
N ALA A 286 16.50 3.89 10.24
CA ALA A 286 16.84 4.80 9.16
C ALA A 286 15.64 5.27 8.31
N GLY A 287 15.71 6.50 7.78
CA GLY A 287 14.69 7.06 6.90
C GLY A 287 13.31 7.13 7.57
N LEU A 288 12.26 6.67 6.88
CA LEU A 288 10.90 6.60 7.43
C LEU A 288 10.80 5.75 8.71
N TRP A 289 11.74 4.81 8.94
CA TRP A 289 11.77 4.01 10.18
C TRP A 289 12.17 4.84 11.41
N SER A 290 12.78 6.02 11.25
CA SER A 290 12.94 6.96 12.38
C SER A 290 11.61 7.63 12.76
N TRP A 291 10.65 7.79 11.84
CA TRP A 291 9.38 8.51 12.05
C TRP A 291 8.22 7.59 12.46
N SER A 292 8.27 6.31 12.06
CA SER A 292 7.33 5.28 12.47
C SER A 292 8.05 3.94 12.57
N ARG A 293 7.62 3.07 13.48
CA ARG A 293 8.15 1.71 13.63
C ARG A 293 7.66 0.75 12.56
N HIS A 294 6.54 1.04 11.88
CA HIS A 294 5.97 0.25 10.78
C HIS A 294 5.39 1.15 9.67
N PRO A 295 6.22 2.01 9.02
CA PRO A 295 5.76 2.98 8.03
C PRO A 295 5.21 2.30 6.77
N ASN A 296 5.73 1.11 6.42
CA ASN A 296 5.22 0.31 5.31
C ASN A 296 3.75 -0.10 5.52
N TYR A 297 3.38 -0.55 6.73
CA TYR A 297 1.99 -0.88 7.06
C TYR A 297 1.07 0.35 7.05
N PHE A 298 1.57 1.53 7.42
CA PHE A 298 0.79 2.76 7.25
C PHE A 298 0.53 3.07 5.77
N GLY A 299 1.54 2.91 4.91
CA GLY A 299 1.38 3.07 3.46
C GLY A 299 0.38 2.07 2.86
N GLU A 300 0.49 0.80 3.24
CA GLU A 300 -0.42 -0.28 2.82
C GLU A 300 -1.86 -0.03 3.28
N MET A 301 -2.09 0.39 4.53
CA MET A 301 -3.43 0.79 5.00
C MET A 301 -3.96 1.99 4.20
N LEU A 302 -3.15 3.03 4.03
CA LEU A 302 -3.55 4.28 3.37
C LEU A 302 -3.98 4.03 1.91
N LEU A 303 -3.24 3.19 1.18
CA LEU A 303 -3.55 2.92 -0.22
C LEU A 303 -4.81 2.06 -0.41
N TRP A 304 -5.07 1.10 0.48
CA TRP A 304 -6.29 0.30 0.43
C TRP A 304 -7.54 1.09 0.88
N TRP A 305 -7.39 2.01 1.84
CA TRP A 305 -8.41 3.03 2.10
C TRP A 305 -8.63 3.93 0.88
N GLY A 306 -7.58 4.30 0.15
CA GLY A 306 -7.69 5.07 -1.10
C GLY A 306 -8.50 4.36 -2.18
N VAL A 307 -8.23 3.07 -2.43
CA VAL A 307 -9.02 2.23 -3.35
C VAL A 307 -10.49 2.15 -2.92
N PHE A 308 -10.76 1.97 -1.62
CA PHE A 308 -12.15 2.00 -1.11
C PHE A 308 -12.82 3.35 -1.37
N VAL A 309 -12.18 4.48 -1.02
CA VAL A 309 -12.75 5.83 -1.15
C VAL A 309 -13.07 6.16 -2.61
N ALA A 310 -12.17 5.87 -3.55
CA ALA A 310 -12.41 6.09 -4.97
C ALA A 310 -13.42 5.10 -5.61
N ALA A 311 -13.68 3.95 -4.98
CA ALA A 311 -14.78 3.06 -5.39
C ALA A 311 -16.16 3.55 -4.91
N THR A 312 -16.24 4.37 -3.85
CA THR A 312 -17.53 4.81 -3.27
C THR A 312 -18.54 5.47 -4.22
N PRO A 313 -18.17 6.21 -5.31
CA PRO A 313 -19.16 6.84 -6.20
C PRO A 313 -20.10 5.86 -6.89
N VAL A 314 -19.71 4.60 -7.07
CA VAL A 314 -20.56 3.58 -7.75
C VAL A 314 -21.36 2.70 -6.78
N LEU A 315 -21.11 2.76 -5.48
CA LEU A 315 -21.72 1.88 -4.49
C LEU A 315 -23.18 2.25 -4.19
N SER A 316 -24.01 1.23 -3.94
CA SER A 316 -25.41 1.39 -3.51
C SER A 316 -25.89 0.17 -2.71
N GLY A 317 -26.77 0.38 -1.73
CA GLY A 317 -27.38 -0.71 -0.96
C GLY A 317 -26.34 -1.59 -0.27
N GLY A 318 -26.48 -2.92 -0.40
CA GLY A 318 -25.55 -3.89 0.19
C GLY A 318 -24.10 -3.78 -0.29
N GLN A 319 -23.83 -3.09 -1.42
CA GLN A 319 -22.46 -2.89 -1.91
C GLN A 319 -21.57 -2.09 -0.96
N TRP A 320 -22.11 -1.39 0.05
CA TRP A 320 -21.29 -0.75 1.09
C TRP A 320 -20.50 -1.75 1.95
N ALA A 321 -20.84 -3.04 1.92
CA ALA A 321 -20.06 -4.11 2.55
C ALA A 321 -18.59 -4.17 2.11
N VAL A 322 -18.22 -3.59 0.95
CA VAL A 322 -16.82 -3.49 0.51
C VAL A 322 -15.91 -2.70 1.46
N ILE A 323 -16.47 -1.94 2.43
CA ILE A 323 -15.69 -1.35 3.54
C ILE A 323 -14.97 -2.40 4.40
N ALA A 324 -15.40 -3.66 4.35
CA ALA A 324 -14.70 -4.79 4.94
C ALA A 324 -13.26 -4.95 4.43
N SER A 325 -12.94 -4.49 3.21
CA SER A 325 -11.59 -4.53 2.64
C SER A 325 -10.55 -3.79 3.51
N PRO A 326 -10.58 -2.45 3.64
CA PRO A 326 -9.59 -1.74 4.43
C PRO A 326 -9.72 -2.06 5.93
N LEU A 327 -10.92 -2.37 6.43
CA LEU A 327 -11.13 -2.74 7.84
C LEU A 327 -10.47 -4.08 8.20
N LEU A 328 -10.61 -5.12 7.37
CA LEU A 328 -9.96 -6.41 7.60
C LEU A 328 -8.44 -6.25 7.54
N LEU A 329 -7.93 -5.53 6.54
CA LEU A 329 -6.50 -5.26 6.41
C LEU A 329 -5.95 -4.54 7.66
N CYS A 330 -6.60 -3.47 8.10
CA CYS A 330 -6.22 -2.75 9.32
C CYS A 330 -6.26 -3.68 10.53
N ALA A 331 -7.30 -4.52 10.68
CA ALA A 331 -7.41 -5.43 11.81
C ALA A 331 -6.30 -6.49 11.83
N LEU A 332 -5.97 -7.07 10.68
CA LEU A 332 -4.88 -8.04 10.54
C LEU A 332 -3.52 -7.42 10.90
N LEU A 333 -3.22 -6.24 10.36
CA LEU A 333 -1.95 -5.54 10.59
C LEU A 333 -1.81 -5.01 12.03
N LEU A 334 -2.87 -4.48 12.63
CA LEU A 334 -2.85 -3.90 13.98
C LEU A 334 -2.91 -4.95 15.09
N PHE A 335 -3.71 -6.01 14.94
CA PHE A 335 -4.07 -6.92 16.05
C PHE A 335 -3.60 -8.37 15.87
N VAL A 336 -3.36 -8.84 14.64
CA VAL A 336 -3.14 -10.27 14.37
C VAL A 336 -1.72 -10.57 13.90
N SER A 337 -1.38 -10.23 12.67
CA SER A 337 -0.21 -10.74 11.93
C SER A 337 0.92 -9.73 11.72
N GLY A 338 0.60 -8.43 11.72
CA GLY A 338 1.57 -7.35 11.48
C GLY A 338 2.32 -6.92 12.73
N ILE A 339 2.00 -5.72 13.21
CA ILE A 339 2.71 -5.02 14.29
C ILE A 339 2.90 -5.87 15.55
N PRO A 340 1.89 -6.57 16.13
CA PRO A 340 2.06 -7.27 17.41
C PRO A 340 3.18 -8.30 17.40
N ILE A 341 3.37 -9.00 16.27
CA ILE A 341 4.34 -10.08 16.16
C ILE A 341 5.73 -9.54 15.85
N LEU A 342 5.84 -8.53 14.98
CA LEU A 342 7.11 -7.87 14.71
C LEU A 342 7.68 -7.18 15.96
N GLU A 343 6.84 -6.47 16.71
CA GLU A 343 7.20 -5.86 18.00
C GLU A 343 7.63 -6.92 19.04
N SER A 344 6.86 -7.99 19.19
CA SER A 344 7.20 -9.14 20.05
C SER A 344 8.50 -9.84 19.64
N SER A 345 8.84 -9.84 18.35
CA SER A 345 10.10 -10.37 17.80
C SER A 345 11.29 -9.43 18.05
N ALA A 346 11.10 -8.12 17.89
CA ALA A 346 12.12 -7.11 18.15
C ALA A 346 12.42 -6.99 19.65
N ASP A 347 11.40 -6.96 20.51
CA ASP A 347 11.52 -6.93 21.96
C ASP A 347 12.34 -8.13 22.48
N LYS A 348 12.11 -9.34 21.96
CA LYS A 348 12.89 -10.52 22.36
C LYS A 348 14.40 -10.36 22.13
N ARG A 349 14.79 -9.64 21.08
CA ARG A 349 16.19 -9.47 20.66
C ARG A 349 16.84 -8.23 21.26
N HIS A 350 16.10 -7.13 21.42
CA HIS A 350 16.68 -5.81 21.69
C HIS A 350 16.25 -5.18 23.03
N ARG A 351 15.35 -5.78 23.81
CA ARG A 351 14.89 -5.25 25.13
C ARG A 351 16.00 -4.90 26.12
N ALA A 352 17.19 -5.50 26.00
CA ALA A 352 18.33 -5.25 26.87
C ALA A 352 19.14 -4.00 26.47
N ASN A 353 18.96 -3.48 25.24
CA ASN A 353 19.66 -2.30 24.74
C ASN A 353 18.87 -1.01 25.10
N PRO A 354 19.43 -0.07 25.87
CA PRO A 354 18.78 1.20 26.21
C PRO A 354 18.36 2.05 25.01
N GLU A 355 19.11 2.02 23.89
CA GLU A 355 18.80 2.76 22.68
C GLU A 355 17.54 2.24 21.99
N TYR A 356 17.33 0.92 21.96
CA TYR A 356 16.10 0.31 21.45
C TYR A 356 14.88 0.73 22.30
N VAL A 357 15.06 0.73 23.63
CA VAL A 357 14.02 1.18 24.58
C VAL A 357 13.71 2.67 24.38
N ARG A 358 14.73 3.51 24.09
CA ARG A 358 14.55 4.92 23.75
C ARG A 358 13.79 5.07 22.43
N TYR A 359 14.27 4.45 21.35
CA TYR A 359 13.64 4.44 20.03
C TYR A 359 12.15 4.08 20.13
N LYS A 360 11.81 2.98 20.80
CA LYS A 360 10.41 2.55 20.95
C LYS A 360 9.54 3.49 21.80
N LYS A 361 10.12 4.28 22.71
CA LYS A 361 9.41 5.34 23.46
C LYS A 361 9.21 6.62 22.63
N THR A 362 10.12 6.92 21.71
CA THR A 362 10.14 8.17 20.92
C THR A 362 9.61 8.02 19.49
N THR A 363 9.41 6.81 19.00
CA THR A 363 8.94 6.57 17.62
C THR A 363 7.54 5.94 17.60
N SER A 364 6.63 6.60 16.87
CA SER A 364 5.24 6.17 16.65
C SER A 364 5.16 4.73 16.13
N PRO A 365 4.18 3.90 16.53
CA PRO A 365 4.05 2.54 16.00
C PRO A 365 3.63 2.51 14.53
N LEU A 366 2.82 3.48 14.08
CA LEU A 366 2.16 3.42 12.76
C LEU A 366 2.26 4.75 12.00
N ILE A 367 1.64 5.81 12.51
CA ILE A 367 1.55 7.11 11.82
C ILE A 367 2.94 7.77 11.80
N PRO A 368 3.53 8.10 10.65
CA PRO A 368 4.83 8.79 10.57
C PRO A 368 4.79 10.15 11.28
N LEU A 369 5.58 10.32 12.34
CA LEU A 369 5.67 11.55 13.14
C LEU A 369 7.12 11.83 13.54
N PRO A 370 7.55 13.11 13.63
CA PRO A 370 8.86 13.45 14.15
C PRO A 370 9.08 12.91 15.58
N PRO A 371 10.23 12.25 15.88
CA PRO A 371 10.47 11.66 17.20
C PRO A 371 10.42 12.62 18.38
N ALA A 372 10.74 13.90 18.18
CA ALA A 372 10.60 14.93 19.20
C ALA A 372 9.12 15.15 19.57
N LEU A 373 8.25 15.28 18.56
CA LEU A 373 6.82 15.44 18.74
C LEU A 373 6.21 14.21 19.40
N TYR A 374 6.47 13.02 18.87
CA TYR A 374 5.96 11.78 19.47
C TYR A 374 6.49 11.58 20.89
N GLY A 375 7.78 11.80 21.13
CA GLY A 375 8.40 11.71 22.45
C GLY A 375 7.66 12.51 23.52
N SER A 376 7.30 13.77 23.22
CA SER A 376 6.62 14.69 24.14
C SER A 376 5.15 14.34 24.47
N LEU A 377 4.47 13.54 23.65
CA LEU A 377 3.03 13.28 23.83
C LEU A 377 2.72 12.37 25.03
N PRO A 378 1.64 12.65 25.81
CA PRO A 378 1.20 11.81 26.91
C PRO A 378 0.86 10.37 26.50
N SER A 379 1.11 9.41 27.40
CA SER A 379 0.86 7.99 27.17
C SER A 379 -0.61 7.64 26.88
N TRP A 380 -1.57 8.41 27.38
CA TRP A 380 -2.99 8.21 27.07
C TRP A 380 -3.29 8.63 25.63
N PHE A 381 -2.76 9.77 25.18
CA PHE A 381 -2.96 10.28 23.82
C PHE A 381 -2.37 9.32 22.78
N LYS A 382 -1.16 8.80 23.03
CA LYS A 382 -0.50 7.79 22.20
C LYS A 382 -1.35 6.53 22.02
N LYS A 383 -1.98 6.03 23.11
CA LYS A 383 -2.85 4.85 23.09
C LYS A 383 -4.13 5.09 22.27
N THR A 384 -4.76 6.25 22.45
CA THR A 384 -6.06 6.55 21.84
C THR A 384 -5.97 6.93 20.36
N PHE A 385 -5.02 7.80 19.99
CA PHE A 385 -4.99 8.42 18.66
C PHE A 385 -3.85 7.93 17.76
N LEU A 386 -2.78 7.37 18.34
CA LEU A 386 -1.56 6.99 17.60
C LEU A 386 -1.30 5.48 17.63
N PHE A 387 -2.32 4.68 17.99
CA PHE A 387 -2.29 3.21 17.99
C PHE A 387 -1.20 2.57 18.88
N GLU A 388 -0.71 3.26 19.93
CA GLU A 388 0.27 2.69 20.87
C GLU A 388 -0.39 1.71 21.85
N PHE A 389 -0.82 0.55 21.35
CA PHE A 389 -1.53 -0.41 22.18
C PHE A 389 -0.60 -1.11 23.20
N PRO A 390 -1.04 -1.32 24.45
CA PRO A 390 -0.19 -1.92 25.51
C PRO A 390 0.41 -3.29 25.15
N PHE A 391 -0.26 -4.07 24.30
CA PHE A 391 0.21 -5.39 23.89
C PHE A 391 1.44 -5.35 22.97
N TYR A 392 1.74 -4.23 22.31
CA TYR A 392 2.99 -4.04 21.57
C TYR A 392 4.23 -4.02 22.46
N SER A 393 4.10 -3.72 23.75
CA SER A 393 5.24 -3.61 24.69
C SER A 393 5.26 -4.67 25.80
N ARG A 394 4.42 -5.72 25.71
CA ARG A 394 4.34 -6.79 26.74
C ARG A 394 5.71 -7.42 27.07
N ARG A 395 6.56 -7.66 26.06
CA ARG A 395 7.85 -8.36 26.25
C ARG A 395 8.99 -7.45 26.73
N LEU A 396 8.89 -6.15 26.51
CA LEU A 396 9.70 -5.14 27.20
C LEU A 396 9.35 -5.07 28.68
N SER A 397 8.07 -4.91 29.02
CA SER A 397 7.62 -4.78 30.40
C SER A 397 8.02 -5.99 31.27
N ALA A 398 7.86 -7.21 30.75
CA ALA A 398 8.26 -8.44 31.42
C ALA A 398 9.79 -8.56 31.63
N GLY A 399 10.61 -7.90 30.80
CA GLY A 399 12.07 -7.93 30.93
C GLY A 399 12.61 -7.04 32.05
N ASN A 400 11.90 -5.97 32.40
CA ASN A 400 12.32 -5.05 33.46
C ASN A 400 12.02 -5.60 34.87
N GLN A 401 10.90 -6.31 35.04
CA GLN A 401 10.51 -6.91 36.33
C GLN A 401 11.55 -7.92 36.84
N VAL A 402 12.15 -8.72 35.93
CA VAL A 402 13.20 -9.72 36.24
C VAL A 402 14.56 -9.07 36.56
N LYS A 403 14.71 -7.75 36.44
CA LYS A 403 15.91 -7.00 36.84
C LYS A 403 15.73 -6.15 38.10
N SER A 404 14.52 -6.14 38.68
CA SER A 404 14.19 -5.42 39.92
C SER A 404 13.84 -6.39 41.06
N SER A 405 14.31 -7.64 40.95
CA SER A 405 14.24 -8.75 41.90
C SER A 405 15.62 -9.38 41.96
#